data_AF-A0A2I0LF53-F1
#
_entry.id   AF-A0A2I0LF53-F1
#
_cell.length_a   1.000
_cell.length_b   1.000
_cell.length_c   1.000
_cell.angle_alpha   90.00
_cell.angle_beta   90.00
_cell.angle_gamma   90.00
#
_symmetry.space_group_name_H-M   'P 1'
#
loop_
_entity.id
_entity.type
_entity.pdbx_description
1 polymer ?
#
loop_
_entity_poly.entity_id
_entity_poly.type
_entity_poly.pdbx_seq_one_letter_code
_entity_poly.pdbx_strand_id
1 'polypeptide(L)'
;MNGAVEAANKNIKKIIKKMMVNYKDWHEMLPFALLDYRTSVRSSTGTTPYSLVYGMEVVLLVEVEIPSKRILAESKLKEAEWAKQRSEQLNLIDEKQLTALCHGQCYQ
;
A
#
# COMPACT_ATOMS: atom_id res chain seq x y z
N MET A 1 3.52 32.38 -7.61
CA MET A 1 4.21 31.35 -8.42
C MET A 1 4.17 30.04 -7.65
N ASN A 2 3.58 28.98 -8.21
CA ASN A 2 3.41 27.69 -7.51
C ASN A 2 3.96 26.52 -8.34
N GLY A 3 5.11 26.73 -9.00
CA GLY A 3 5.65 25.83 -10.01
C GLY A 3 5.93 24.40 -9.53
N ALA A 4 6.32 24.23 -8.26
CA ALA A 4 6.51 22.91 -7.66
C ALA A 4 5.19 22.13 -7.55
N VAL A 5 4.13 22.80 -7.11
CA VAL A 5 2.77 22.22 -7.02
C VAL A 5 2.24 21.90 -8.42
N GLU A 6 2.44 22.78 -9.39
CA GLU A 6 2.05 22.53 -10.78
C GLU A 6 2.77 21.32 -11.39
N ALA A 7 4.07 21.17 -11.13
CA ALA A 7 4.85 20.03 -11.59
C ALA A 7 4.37 18.71 -10.95
N ALA A 8 4.12 18.72 -9.63
CA ALA A 8 3.57 17.57 -8.91
C ALA A 8 2.19 17.17 -9.48
N ASN A 9 1.29 18.13 -9.67
CA ASN A 9 -0.04 17.90 -10.23
C ASN A 9 0.02 17.34 -11.66
N LYS A 10 0.95 17.83 -12.49
CA LYS A 10 1.19 17.28 -13.83
C LYS A 10 1.62 15.81 -13.79
N ASN A 11 2.47 15.42 -12.83
CA ASN A 11 2.90 14.04 -12.67
C ASN A 11 1.76 13.14 -12.20
N ILE A 12 1.01 13.56 -11.17
CA ILE A 12 -0.14 12.80 -10.66
C ILE A 12 -1.17 12.58 -11.79
N LYS A 13 -1.47 13.61 -12.57
CA LYS A 13 -2.37 13.49 -13.73
C LYS A 13 -1.87 12.48 -14.78
N LYS A 14 -0.56 12.39 -15.00
CA LYS A 14 0.02 11.38 -15.91
C LYS A 14 -0.12 9.96 -15.37
N ILE A 15 0.06 9.77 -14.05
CA ILE A 15 -0.09 8.46 -13.41
C ILE A 15 -1.55 8.00 -13.49
N ILE A 16 -2.49 8.86 -13.10
CA ILE A 16 -3.94 8.58 -13.20
C ILE A 16 -4.32 8.17 -14.62
N LYS A 17 -3.87 8.92 -15.64
CA LYS A 17 -4.12 8.58 -17.05
C LYS A 17 -3.63 7.20 -17.48
N LYS A 18 -2.57 6.67 -16.84
CA LYS A 18 -2.05 5.31 -17.14
C LYS A 18 -2.85 4.22 -16.44
N MET A 19 -3.43 4.51 -15.28
CA MET A 19 -4.18 3.55 -14.47
C MET A 19 -5.66 3.50 -14.83
N MET A 20 -6.21 4.57 -15.38
CA MET A 20 -7.62 4.63 -15.78
C MET A 20 -7.92 3.67 -16.93
N VAL A 21 -8.95 2.84 -16.72
CA VAL A 21 -9.55 2.01 -17.78
C VAL A 21 -10.61 2.82 -18.52
N ASN A 22 -11.49 3.52 -17.82
CA ASN A 22 -12.44 4.48 -18.39
C ASN A 22 -12.25 5.89 -17.82
N TYR A 23 -12.72 6.91 -18.55
CA TYR A 23 -12.62 8.32 -18.14
C TYR A 23 -13.31 8.62 -16.78
N LYS A 24 -14.31 7.83 -16.40
CA LYS A 24 -15.12 8.07 -15.20
C LYS A 24 -14.46 7.59 -13.91
N ASP A 25 -13.48 6.70 -14.01
CA ASP A 25 -12.94 5.96 -12.86
C ASP A 25 -11.73 6.67 -12.23
N TRP A 26 -11.46 7.93 -12.61
CA TRP A 26 -10.29 8.68 -12.16
C TRP A 26 -10.22 8.82 -10.63
N HIS A 27 -11.38 8.89 -9.98
CA HIS A 27 -11.50 9.07 -8.53
C HIS A 27 -11.19 7.77 -7.79
N GLU A 28 -11.53 6.61 -8.37
CA GLU A 28 -11.14 5.29 -7.86
C GLU A 28 -9.64 5.05 -8.02
N MET A 29 -9.04 5.57 -9.09
CA MET A 29 -7.60 5.46 -9.35
C MET A 29 -6.75 6.47 -8.58
N LEU A 30 -7.34 7.53 -8.04
CA LEU A 30 -6.62 8.61 -7.36
C LEU A 30 -5.79 8.13 -6.16
N PRO A 31 -6.29 7.29 -5.24
CA PRO A 31 -5.49 6.76 -4.14
C PRO A 31 -4.26 5.98 -4.61
N PHE A 32 -4.41 5.15 -5.65
CA PHE A 32 -3.32 4.36 -6.23
C PHE A 32 -2.29 5.24 -6.92
N ALA A 33 -2.73 6.26 -7.65
CA ALA A 33 -1.84 7.21 -8.31
C ALA A 33 -1.05 8.07 -7.30
N LEU A 34 -1.67 8.43 -6.18
CA LEU A 34 -0.98 9.12 -5.08
C LEU A 34 0.02 8.21 -4.39
N LEU A 35 -0.30 6.92 -4.20
CA LEU A 35 0.62 5.94 -3.65
C LEU A 35 1.85 5.79 -4.56
N ASP A 36 1.64 5.51 -5.85
CA ASP A 36 2.70 5.44 -6.86
C ASP A 36 3.54 6.72 -6.89
N TYR A 37 2.88 7.88 -6.75
CA TYR A 37 3.60 9.15 -6.68
C TYR A 37 4.52 9.24 -5.46
N ARG A 38 4.07 8.76 -4.30
CA ARG A 38 4.84 8.85 -3.05
C ARG A 38 5.97 7.83 -2.98
N THR A 39 5.81 6.65 -3.58
CA THR A 39 6.75 5.54 -3.48
C THR A 39 7.75 5.47 -4.62
N SER A 40 7.48 6.11 -5.76
CA SER A 40 8.42 6.13 -6.89
C SER A 40 9.53 7.17 -6.70
N VAL A 41 10.77 6.75 -7.02
CA VAL A 41 11.95 7.62 -7.05
C VAL A 41 11.77 8.72 -8.09
N ARG A 42 12.02 9.97 -7.69
CA ARG A 42 11.94 11.14 -8.59
C ARG A 42 13.30 11.37 -9.24
N SER A 43 13.32 11.52 -10.56
CA SER A 43 14.55 11.82 -11.30
C SER A 43 15.23 13.13 -10.85
N SER A 44 14.46 14.09 -10.35
CA SER A 44 14.98 15.37 -9.87
C SER A 44 15.69 15.30 -8.53
N THR A 45 15.28 14.40 -7.63
CA THR A 45 15.85 14.30 -6.27
C THR A 45 16.63 13.01 -6.04
N GLY A 46 16.48 12.00 -6.90
CA GLY A 46 17.03 10.66 -6.70
C GLY A 46 16.39 9.90 -5.53
N THR A 47 15.33 10.44 -4.93
CA THR A 47 14.65 9.89 -3.75
C THR A 47 13.15 9.80 -3.96
N THR A 48 12.45 9.08 -3.08
CA THR A 48 10.98 9.04 -3.09
C THR A 48 10.42 10.24 -2.34
N PRO A 49 9.26 10.80 -2.73
CA PRO A 49 8.62 11.85 -1.96
C PRO A 49 8.29 11.41 -0.52
N TYR A 50 8.00 10.13 -0.31
CA TYR A 50 7.79 9.58 1.03
C TYR A 50 9.05 9.75 1.90
N SER A 51 10.23 9.38 1.39
CA SER A 51 11.46 9.47 2.17
C SER A 51 11.88 10.90 2.48
N LEU A 52 11.51 11.87 1.64
CA LEU A 52 11.72 13.29 1.91
C LEU A 52 10.85 13.81 3.06
N VAL A 53 9.64 13.28 3.23
CA VAL A 53 8.70 13.72 4.27
C VAL A 53 9.00 13.05 5.61
N TYR A 54 9.25 11.74 5.60
CA TYR A 54 9.37 10.94 6.83
C TYR A 54 10.82 10.61 7.21
N GLY A 55 11.80 10.92 6.36
CA GLY A 55 13.21 10.62 6.62
C GLY A 55 13.56 9.13 6.56
N MET A 56 12.64 8.28 6.10
CA MET A 56 12.85 6.83 5.98
C MET A 56 12.31 6.30 4.65
N GLU A 57 12.86 5.18 4.19
CA GLU A 57 12.35 4.51 3.00
C GLU A 57 10.94 3.95 3.25
N VAL A 58 10.11 3.95 2.21
CA VAL A 58 8.76 3.42 2.31
C VAL A 58 8.78 1.90 2.50
N VAL A 59 8.02 1.41 3.47
CA VAL A 59 7.66 -0.01 3.57
C VAL A 59 6.45 -0.25 2.69
N LEU A 60 6.65 -0.96 1.58
CA LEU A 60 5.55 -1.27 0.66
C LEU A 60 4.59 -2.28 1.30
N LEU A 61 3.31 -2.21 0.93
CA LEU A 61 2.29 -3.15 1.43
C LEU A 61 2.69 -4.61 1.18
N VAL A 62 3.29 -4.89 0.02
CA VAL A 62 3.81 -6.23 -0.32
C VAL A 62 4.92 -6.69 0.61
N GLU A 63 5.74 -5.78 1.15
CA GLU A 63 6.77 -6.11 2.13
C GLU A 63 6.20 -6.40 3.52
N VAL A 64 4.96 -5.98 3.78
CA VAL A 64 4.23 -6.29 5.02
C VAL A 64 3.45 -7.59 4.85
N GLU A 65 2.83 -7.79 3.69
CA GLU A 65 2.09 -8.99 3.33
C GLU A 65 3.03 -10.20 3.17
N ILE A 66 4.11 -10.01 2.44
CA ILE A 66 5.26 -10.91 2.33
C ILE A 66 6.39 -10.23 3.10
N PRO A 67 6.63 -10.62 4.36
CA PRO A 67 7.52 -9.93 5.28
C PRO A 67 8.91 -9.85 4.67
N SER A 68 9.30 -8.64 4.31
CA SER A 68 10.63 -8.42 3.78
C SER A 68 11.66 -8.63 4.88
N LYS A 69 12.92 -8.83 4.50
CA LYS A 69 14.03 -8.91 5.47
C LYS A 69 14.08 -7.70 6.41
N ARG A 70 13.65 -6.53 5.94
CA ARG A 70 13.54 -5.30 6.75
C ARG A 70 12.50 -5.47 7.87
N ILE A 71 11.31 -5.98 7.54
CA ILE A 71 10.24 -6.22 8.51
C ILE A 71 10.60 -7.34 9.49
N LEU A 72 11.25 -8.40 9.01
CA LEU A 72 11.76 -9.47 9.87
C LEU A 72 12.82 -8.94 10.85
N ALA A 73 13.76 -8.11 10.38
CA ALA A 73 14.77 -7.48 11.24
C ALA A 73 14.15 -6.57 12.31
N GLU A 74 13.12 -5.79 11.96
CA GLU A 74 12.41 -4.92 12.92
C GLU A 74 11.58 -5.72 13.94
N SER A 75 10.88 -6.78 13.49
CA SER A 75 10.10 -7.66 14.37
C SER A 75 10.95 -8.51 15.30
N LYS A 76 12.24 -8.67 15.00
CA LYS A 76 13.20 -9.55 15.70
C LYS A 76 12.78 -11.02 15.74
N LEU A 77 11.82 -11.41 14.92
CA LEU A 77 11.35 -12.78 14.80
C LEU A 77 12.17 -13.53 13.76
N LYS A 78 12.39 -14.83 13.99
CA LYS A 78 12.87 -15.70 12.91
C LYS A 78 11.77 -15.87 11.88
N GLU A 79 12.15 -16.04 10.62
CA GLU A 79 11.21 -16.19 9.50
C GLU A 79 10.17 -17.31 9.73
N ALA A 80 10.59 -18.44 10.30
CA ALA A 80 9.69 -19.55 10.65
C ALA A 80 8.70 -19.20 11.77
N GLU A 81 9.12 -18.41 12.77
CA GLU A 81 8.26 -17.98 13.88
C GLU A 81 7.23 -16.96 13.38
N TRP A 82 7.66 -16.02 12.54
CA TRP A 82 6.76 -15.08 11.87
C TRP A 82 5.73 -15.81 11.00
N ALA A 83 6.17 -16.79 10.19
CA ALA A 83 5.28 -17.50 9.27
C ALA A 83 4.19 -18.27 10.02
N LYS A 84 4.57 -18.88 11.15
CA LYS A 84 3.63 -19.53 12.06
C LYS A 84 2.62 -18.52 12.64
N GLN A 85 3.09 -17.42 13.22
CA GLN A 85 2.22 -16.39 13.80
C GLN A 85 1.28 -15.77 12.75
N ARG A 86 1.78 -15.54 11.53
CA ARG A 86 0.97 -15.02 10.43
C ARG A 86 -0.12 -16.00 10.02
N SER A 87 0.21 -17.29 9.91
CA SER A 87 -0.76 -18.36 9.64
C SER A 87 -1.88 -18.39 10.69
N GLU A 88 -1.51 -18.32 11.98
CA GLU A 88 -2.48 -18.27 13.08
C GLU A 88 -3.39 -17.04 13.01
N GLN A 89 -2.85 -15.85 12.67
CA GLN A 89 -3.66 -14.65 12.50
C GLN A 89 -4.62 -14.72 11.31
N LEU A 90 -4.18 -15.29 10.18
CA LEU A 90 -5.02 -15.48 9.01
C LEU A 90 -6.17 -16.45 9.31
N ASN A 91 -5.87 -17.56 9.99
CA ASN A 91 -6.91 -18.51 10.43
C ASN A 91 -7.97 -17.81 11.31
N LEU A 92 -7.55 -16.95 12.25
CA LEU A 92 -8.49 -16.21 13.09
C LEU A 92 -9.37 -15.24 12.30
N ILE A 93 -8.84 -14.62 11.24
CA ILE A 93 -9.61 -13.74 10.35
C ILE A 93 -10.63 -14.58 9.57
N ASP A 94 -10.21 -15.70 8.99
CA ASP A 94 -11.09 -16.60 8.24
C ASP A 94 -12.22 -17.14 9.12
N GLU A 95 -11.93 -17.52 10.38
CA GLU A 95 -12.93 -17.94 11.35
C GLU A 95 -13.96 -16.84 11.65
N LYS A 96 -13.51 -15.59 11.81
CA LYS A 96 -14.40 -14.44 12.02
C LYS A 96 -15.26 -14.17 10.79
N GLN A 97 -14.70 -14.28 9.58
CA GLN A 97 -15.44 -14.10 8.34
C GLN A 97 -16.49 -15.21 8.17
N LEU A 98 -16.14 -16.46 8.45
CA LEU A 98 -17.06 -17.60 8.41
C LEU A 98 -18.20 -17.41 9.42
N THR A 99 -17.88 -16.97 10.63
CA THR A 99 -18.88 -16.68 11.66
C THR A 99 -19.83 -15.57 11.21
N ALA A 100 -19.30 -14.47 10.65
CA ALA A 100 -20.11 -13.37 10.13
C ALA A 100 -21.04 -13.82 8.98
N LEU A 101 -20.54 -14.69 8.08
CA LEU A 101 -21.34 -15.30 7.01
C LEU A 101 -22.49 -16.15 7.55
N CYS A 102 -22.20 -17.05 8.50
CA CYS A 102 -23.22 -17.88 9.14
C CYS A 102 -24.26 -17.03 9.88
N HIS A 103 -23.82 -15.98 10.59
CA HIS A 103 -24.75 -15.03 11.23
C HIS A 103 -25.64 -14.32 10.21
N GLY A 104 -25.09 -13.89 9.07
CA GLY A 104 -25.87 -13.25 8.01
C GLY A 104 -26.95 -14.17 7.42
N GLN A 105 -26.65 -15.46 7.29
CA GLN A 105 -27.61 -16.48 6.80
C GLN A 105 -28.77 -16.74 7.79
N CYS A 106 -28.59 -16.48 9.08
CA CYS A 106 -29.66 -16.61 10.08
C CYS A 106 -30.72 -15.50 10.00
N TYR A 107 -30.44 -14.39 9.30
CA TYR A 107 -31.36 -13.26 9.13
C TYR A 107 -31.92 -13.17 7.70
N GLN A 108 -31.75 -14.22 6.90
CA GLN A 108 -32.27 -14.36 5.54
C GLN A 108 -33.36 -15.41 5.50
#